data_AF-A0A7C4XQZ2-F1
#
_entry.id   AF-A0A7C4XQZ2-F1
#
_cell.length_a   1.000
_cell.length_b   1.000
_cell.length_c   1.000
_cell.angle_alpha   90.00
_cell.angle_beta   90.00
_cell.angle_gamma   90.00
#
_symmetry.space_group_name_H-M   'P 1'
#
loop_
_entity.id
_entity.type
_entity.pdbx_description
1 polymer ?
#
loop_
_entity_poly.entity_id
_entity_poly.type
_entity_poly.pdbx_seq_one_letter_code
_entity_poly.pdbx_strand_id
1 'polypeptide(L)'
;MEKNLNLPLSDPKKDAFLRSSLIKNLQENEKDKEEKNIPVSIKSLNTNINNFVEELSKVLKPTLPAKELVSTVVKIALEVNFGKNFTLTKGFDKMVEKISNGIIVDPILRRQVLSVASWVLDNDKKSQQKNLVNG
;
A
#
# COMPACT_ATOMS: atom_id res chain seq x y z
N MET A 1 40.30 -42.17 -24.20
CA MET A 1 39.99 -42.33 -22.78
C MET A 1 40.79 -41.30 -21.99
N GLU A 2 40.06 -40.53 -21.19
CA GLU A 2 40.45 -39.79 -19.97
C GLU A 2 41.49 -38.64 -20.07
N LYS A 3 40.97 -37.40 -20.05
CA LYS A 3 41.72 -36.18 -19.72
C LYS A 3 41.77 -36.04 -18.19
N ASN A 4 42.96 -36.17 -17.61
CA ASN A 4 43.22 -35.88 -16.20
C ASN A 4 43.05 -34.38 -15.92
N LEU A 5 41.95 -34.00 -15.30
CA LEU A 5 41.68 -32.65 -14.84
C LEU A 5 42.23 -32.52 -13.41
N ASN A 6 43.48 -32.05 -13.28
CA ASN A 6 44.02 -31.64 -11.98
C ASN A 6 43.26 -30.39 -11.52
N LEU A 7 42.29 -30.57 -10.63
CA LEU A 7 41.72 -29.45 -9.87
C LEU A 7 42.78 -28.91 -8.90
N PRO A 8 42.92 -27.58 -8.76
CA PRO A 8 43.77 -27.01 -7.73
C PRO A 8 43.20 -27.36 -6.35
N LEU A 9 44.02 -28.03 -5.52
CA LEU A 9 43.75 -28.24 -4.10
C LEU A 9 43.57 -26.87 -3.44
N SER A 10 42.34 -26.51 -3.06
CA SER A 10 42.08 -25.25 -2.36
C SER A 10 42.63 -25.35 -0.93
N ASP A 11 43.61 -24.49 -0.61
CA ASP A 11 44.13 -24.38 0.75
C ASP A 11 43.01 -23.88 1.68
N PRO A 12 42.60 -24.66 2.71
CA PRO A 12 41.47 -24.30 3.56
C PRO A 12 41.68 -22.98 4.33
N LYS A 13 42.93 -22.56 4.53
CA LYS A 13 43.27 -21.27 5.16
C LYS A 13 43.00 -20.06 4.26
N LYS A 14 43.15 -20.20 2.94
CA LYS A 14 42.88 -19.10 1.99
C LYS A 14 41.38 -18.93 1.78
N ASP A 15 40.62 -20.02 1.76
CA ASP A 15 39.15 -20.00 1.69
C ASP A 15 38.51 -19.37 2.93
N ALA A 16 39.06 -19.60 4.13
CA ALA A 16 38.58 -18.96 5.35
C ALA A 16 38.78 -17.42 5.34
N PHE A 17 39.87 -16.94 4.74
CA PHE A 17 40.16 -15.50 4.64
C PHE A 17 39.28 -14.80 3.60
N LEU A 18 39.00 -15.45 2.47
CA LEU A 18 38.06 -14.93 1.46
C LEU A 18 36.62 -14.91 1.99
N ARG A 19 36.22 -15.93 2.75
CA ARG A 19 34.90 -16.00 3.40
C ARG A 19 34.74 -14.93 4.49
N SER A 20 35.77 -14.65 5.29
CA SER A 20 35.68 -13.62 6.34
C SER A 20 35.62 -12.20 5.77
N SER A 21 36.29 -11.91 4.65
CA SER A 21 36.16 -10.62 3.94
C SER A 21 34.81 -10.43 3.24
N LEU A 22 34.19 -11.51 2.76
CA LEU A 22 32.82 -11.46 2.23
C LEU A 22 31.79 -11.21 3.34
N ILE A 23 31.96 -11.82 4.52
CA ILE A 23 31.06 -11.62 5.65
C ILE A 23 31.19 -10.20 6.24
N LYS A 24 32.39 -9.61 6.27
CA LYS A 24 32.58 -8.22 6.71
C LYS A 24 31.87 -7.19 5.81
N ASN A 25 31.88 -7.40 4.49
CA ASN A 25 31.17 -6.50 3.57
C ASN A 25 29.64 -6.69 3.55
N LEU A 26 29.14 -7.86 3.99
CA LEU A 26 27.71 -8.07 4.19
C LEU A 26 27.19 -7.42 5.48
N GLN A 27 28.02 -7.27 6.51
CA GLN A 27 27.62 -6.65 7.79
C GLN A 27 27.72 -5.12 7.82
N GLU A 28 28.47 -4.49 6.91
CA GLU A 28 28.55 -3.02 6.84
C GLU A 28 27.44 -2.36 6.01
N ASN A 29 26.61 -3.14 5.29
CA ASN A 29 25.48 -2.60 4.51
C ASN A 29 24.09 -2.80 5.16
N GLU A 30 24.02 -3.27 6.42
CA GLU A 30 22.76 -3.40 7.17
C GLU A 30 22.61 -2.33 8.27
N LYS A 31 23.16 -1.13 8.08
CA LYS A 31 23.03 -0.03 9.06
C LYS A 31 22.36 1.26 8.58
N ASP A 32 21.70 1.25 7.43
CA ASP A 32 20.90 2.41 6.96
C ASP A 32 19.49 2.02 6.48
N LYS A 33 18.86 1.06 7.15
CA LYS A 33 17.40 0.89 7.10
C LYS A 33 16.86 0.66 8.49
N GLU A 34 16.93 1.71 9.32
CA GLU A 34 15.85 1.92 10.30
C GLU A 34 14.56 2.18 9.52
N GLU A 35 13.95 1.11 9.01
CA GLU A 35 12.50 1.05 8.95
C GLU A 35 12.03 1.18 10.39
N LYS A 36 11.68 2.40 10.77
CA LYS A 36 10.79 2.65 11.91
C LYS A 36 9.50 1.87 11.63
N ASN A 37 9.51 0.59 11.98
CA ASN A 37 8.32 -0.21 12.18
C ASN A 37 7.65 0.38 13.42
N ILE A 38 6.99 1.52 13.23
CA ILE A 38 6.03 2.04 14.19
C ILE A 38 5.04 0.88 14.36
N PRO A 39 4.86 0.32 15.56
CA PRO A 39 3.74 -0.58 15.79
C PRO A 39 2.48 0.26 15.59
N VAL A 40 1.94 0.25 14.38
CA VAL A 40 0.63 0.84 14.10
C VAL A 40 -0.31 0.02 14.96
N SER A 41 -0.76 0.62 16.07
CA SER A 41 -1.68 -0.03 16.98
C SER A 41 -2.86 -0.52 16.15
N ILE A 42 -3.13 -1.83 16.17
CA ILE A 42 -4.23 -2.46 15.41
C ILE A 42 -5.55 -1.72 15.66
N LYS A 43 -5.70 -1.15 16.87
CA LYS A 43 -6.80 -0.26 17.25
C LYS A 43 -6.86 1.01 16.39
N SER A 44 -5.73 1.69 16.20
CA SER A 44 -5.62 2.88 15.34
C SER A 44 -5.86 2.57 13.87
N LEU A 45 -5.41 1.41 13.37
CA LEU A 45 -5.68 0.99 11.99
C LEU A 45 -7.18 0.75 11.76
N ASN A 46 -7.83 0.05 12.69
CA ASN A 46 -9.27 -0.19 12.62
C ASN A 46 -10.07 1.13 12.70
N THR A 47 -9.63 2.10 13.52
CA THR A 47 -10.25 3.43 13.56
C THR A 47 -10.10 4.15 12.22
N ASN A 48 -8.92 4.12 11.59
CA ASN A 48 -8.70 4.77 10.29
C ASN A 48 -9.54 4.11 9.18
N ILE A 49 -9.64 2.78 9.17
CA ILE A 49 -10.47 2.05 8.21
C ILE A 49 -11.95 2.42 8.39
N ASN A 50 -12.44 2.49 9.63
CA ASN A 50 -13.82 2.89 9.90
C ASN A 50 -14.09 4.32 9.45
N ASN A 51 -13.21 5.27 9.79
CA ASN A 51 -13.32 6.67 9.36
C ASN A 51 -13.28 6.79 7.83
N PHE A 52 -12.44 6.00 7.16
CA PHE A 52 -12.38 5.95 5.71
C PHE A 52 -13.70 5.47 5.10
N VAL A 53 -14.29 4.40 5.63
CA VAL A 53 -15.57 3.89 5.13
C VAL A 53 -16.70 4.88 5.37
N GLU A 54 -16.75 5.52 6.53
CA GLU A 54 -17.75 6.54 6.87
C GLU A 54 -17.66 7.80 6.00
N GLU A 55 -16.45 8.31 5.76
CA GLU A 55 -16.28 9.47 4.88
C GLU A 55 -16.52 9.11 3.42
N LEU A 56 -16.13 7.90 2.99
CA LEU A 56 -16.34 7.43 1.64
C LEU A 56 -17.83 7.24 1.34
N SER A 57 -18.61 6.64 2.26
CA SER A 57 -20.05 6.42 2.05
C SER A 57 -20.84 7.72 1.88
N LYS A 58 -20.45 8.81 2.56
CA LYS A 58 -21.10 10.12 2.43
C LYS A 58 -20.97 10.73 1.03
N VAL A 59 -19.86 10.46 0.36
CA VAL A 59 -19.49 11.12 -0.91
C VAL A 59 -19.73 10.20 -2.11
N LEU A 60 -19.69 8.87 -1.92
CA LEU A 60 -19.81 7.94 -3.01
C LEU A 60 -21.25 7.91 -3.55
N LYS A 61 -21.38 8.16 -4.86
CA LYS A 61 -22.63 7.97 -5.59
C LYS A 61 -22.45 6.90 -6.67
N PRO A 62 -23.39 5.96 -6.81
CA PRO A 62 -23.27 4.87 -7.78
C PRO A 62 -23.32 5.33 -9.25
N THR A 63 -23.68 6.58 -9.52
CA THR A 63 -23.74 7.16 -10.87
C THR A 63 -22.45 7.85 -11.30
N LEU A 64 -21.40 7.85 -10.46
CA LEU A 64 -20.13 8.52 -10.79
C LEU A 64 -19.30 7.70 -11.80
N PRO A 65 -18.59 8.38 -12.72
CA PRO A 65 -17.66 7.71 -13.61
C PRO A 65 -16.47 7.13 -12.83
N ALA A 66 -15.94 6.00 -13.31
CA ALA A 66 -14.86 5.27 -12.63
C ALA A 66 -13.64 6.16 -12.30
N LYS A 67 -13.30 7.12 -13.16
CA LYS A 67 -12.20 8.07 -12.93
C LYS A 67 -12.43 8.96 -11.70
N GLU A 68 -13.62 9.53 -11.58
CA GLU A 68 -13.98 10.39 -10.44
C GLU A 68 -14.11 9.59 -9.16
N LEU A 69 -14.61 8.35 -9.27
CA LEU A 69 -14.72 7.43 -8.15
C LEU A 69 -13.34 7.07 -7.57
N VAL A 70 -12.38 6.73 -8.44
CA VAL A 70 -10.99 6.49 -8.03
C VAL A 70 -10.36 7.75 -7.42
N SER A 71 -10.60 8.93 -8.00
CA SER A 71 -10.12 10.20 -7.45
C SER A 71 -10.67 10.49 -6.06
N THR A 72 -11.94 10.18 -5.84
CA THR A 72 -12.61 10.38 -4.55
C THR A 72 -12.05 9.44 -3.49
N VAL A 73 -11.85 8.16 -3.85
CA VAL A 73 -11.22 7.17 -2.96
C VAL A 73 -9.82 7.61 -2.54
N VAL A 74 -8.99 8.05 -3.49
CA VAL A 74 -7.62 8.52 -3.19
C VAL A 74 -7.64 9.75 -2.30
N LYS A 75 -8.51 10.73 -2.59
CA LYS A 75 -8.64 11.95 -1.78
C LYS A 75 -8.99 11.64 -0.32
N ILE A 76 -10.00 10.80 -0.11
CA ILE A 76 -10.47 10.43 1.23
C ILE A 76 -9.43 9.58 1.96
N ALA A 77 -8.75 8.66 1.27
CA ALA A 77 -7.66 7.89 1.87
C ALA A 77 -6.51 8.78 2.37
N LEU A 78 -6.16 9.82 1.61
CA LEU A 78 -5.16 10.79 2.03
C LEU A 78 -5.65 11.69 3.17
N GLU A 79 -6.91 12.10 3.13
CA GLU A 79 -7.52 12.93 4.18
C GLU A 79 -7.58 12.19 5.53
N VAL A 80 -7.91 10.90 5.53
CA VAL A 80 -7.96 10.09 6.76
C VAL A 80 -6.57 9.85 7.33
N ASN A 81 -5.57 9.63 6.47
CA ASN A 81 -4.21 9.32 6.92
C ASN A 81 -3.40 10.57 7.33
N PHE A 82 -3.58 11.69 6.65
CA PHE A 82 -2.78 12.91 6.85
C PHE A 82 -3.58 14.09 7.43
N GLY A 83 -4.90 13.93 7.55
CA GLY A 83 -5.81 14.95 8.06
C GLY A 83 -6.30 15.94 7.00
N LYS A 84 -7.39 16.64 7.31
CA LYS A 84 -8.02 17.65 6.43
C LYS A 84 -7.07 18.76 5.99
N ASN A 85 -6.14 19.18 6.85
CA ASN A 85 -5.17 20.23 6.54
C ASN A 85 -4.26 19.86 5.37
N PHE A 86 -4.01 18.56 5.16
CA PHE A 86 -3.19 18.08 4.05
C PHE A 86 -3.85 18.34 2.69
N THR A 87 -5.19 18.31 2.64
CA THR A 87 -5.95 18.60 1.41
C THR A 87 -5.85 20.05 0.95
N LEU A 88 -5.46 20.97 1.83
CA LEU A 88 -5.31 22.40 1.54
C LEU A 88 -3.91 22.75 0.97
N THR A 89 -3.02 21.77 0.89
CA THR A 89 -1.65 22.00 0.40
C THR A 89 -1.64 22.30 -1.09
N LYS A 90 -0.75 23.21 -1.50
CA LYS A 90 -0.58 23.55 -2.93
C LYS A 90 -0.12 22.30 -3.69
N GLY A 91 -0.87 21.91 -4.71
CA GLY A 91 -0.55 20.75 -5.53
C GLY A 91 -1.17 19.43 -5.07
N PHE A 92 -1.97 19.44 -4.01
CA PHE A 92 -2.76 18.27 -3.58
C PHE A 92 -3.60 17.70 -4.72
N ASP A 93 -4.34 18.54 -5.45
CA ASP A 93 -5.19 18.08 -6.55
C ASP A 93 -4.39 17.41 -7.68
N LYS A 94 -3.22 17.96 -8.01
CA LYS A 94 -2.32 17.38 -9.02
C LYS A 94 -1.75 16.03 -8.57
N MET A 95 -1.48 15.89 -7.28
CA MET A 95 -1.01 14.63 -6.70
C MET A 95 -2.11 13.57 -6.75
N VAL A 96 -3.34 13.91 -6.33
CA VAL A 96 -4.50 13.03 -6.43
C VAL A 96 -4.70 12.61 -7.88
N GLU A 97 -4.70 13.56 -8.82
CA GLU A 97 -4.87 13.28 -10.24
C GLU A 97 -3.81 12.30 -10.77
N LYS A 98 -2.52 12.50 -10.43
CA LYS A 98 -1.44 11.59 -10.84
C LYS A 98 -1.63 10.18 -10.29
N ILE A 99 -1.96 10.06 -9.00
CA ILE A 99 -2.18 8.76 -8.36
C ILE A 99 -3.39 8.06 -8.99
N SER A 100 -4.50 8.77 -9.18
CA SER A 100 -5.71 8.24 -9.78
C SER A 100 -5.49 7.79 -11.22
N ASN A 101 -4.76 8.56 -12.01
CA ASN A 101 -4.40 8.16 -13.37
C ASN A 101 -3.53 6.89 -13.37
N GLY A 102 -2.58 6.77 -12.45
CA GLY A 102 -1.79 5.54 -12.27
C GLY A 102 -2.64 4.32 -11.93
N ILE A 103 -3.60 4.47 -11.02
CA ILE A 103 -4.53 3.40 -10.63
C ILE A 103 -5.43 2.99 -11.79
N ILE A 104 -5.91 3.93 -12.61
CA ILE A 104 -6.84 3.63 -13.72
C ILE A 104 -6.14 2.89 -14.86
N VAL A 105 -4.88 3.25 -15.13
CA VAL A 105 -4.05 2.63 -16.18
C VAL A 105 -3.72 1.18 -15.81
N ASP A 106 -3.45 0.90 -14.54
CA ASP A 106 -3.20 -0.46 -14.05
C ASP A 106 -4.52 -1.25 -13.85
N PRO A 107 -4.76 -2.34 -14.62
CA PRO A 107 -5.98 -3.12 -14.50
C PRO A 107 -6.21 -3.76 -13.12
N ILE A 108 -5.14 -4.13 -12.40
CA ILE A 108 -5.21 -4.78 -11.09
C ILE A 108 -5.62 -3.75 -10.05
N LEU A 109 -4.92 -2.61 -10.00
CA LEU A 109 -5.23 -1.54 -9.05
C LEU A 109 -6.62 -0.97 -9.31
N ARG A 110 -7.00 -0.78 -10.58
CA ARG A 110 -8.35 -0.36 -10.95
C ARG A 110 -9.40 -1.33 -10.40
N ARG A 111 -9.21 -2.63 -10.58
CA ARG A 111 -10.16 -3.64 -10.08
C ARG A 111 -10.27 -3.59 -8.56
N GLN A 112 -9.14 -3.51 -7.86
CA GLN A 112 -9.11 -3.45 -6.39
C GLN A 112 -9.88 -2.23 -5.87
N VAL A 113 -9.61 -1.04 -6.42
CA VAL A 113 -10.28 0.20 -5.99
C VAL A 113 -11.77 0.17 -6.29
N LEU A 114 -12.19 -0.32 -7.46
CA LEU A 114 -13.60 -0.47 -7.79
C LEU A 114 -14.30 -1.51 -6.90
N SER A 115 -13.62 -2.59 -6.52
CA SER A 115 -14.16 -3.57 -5.57
C SER A 115 -14.37 -2.96 -4.19
N VAL A 116 -13.43 -2.15 -3.68
CA VAL A 116 -13.60 -1.43 -2.41
C VAL A 116 -14.78 -0.47 -2.49
N ALA A 117 -14.88 0.30 -3.57
CA ALA A 117 -15.97 1.23 -3.78
C ALA A 117 -17.35 0.53 -3.86
N SER A 118 -17.43 -0.59 -4.58
CA SER A 118 -18.64 -1.43 -4.64
C SER A 118 -19.02 -1.95 -3.27
N TRP A 119 -18.04 -2.47 -2.52
CA TRP A 119 -18.27 -2.98 -1.16
C TRP A 119 -18.82 -1.88 -0.25
N VAL A 120 -18.29 -0.66 -0.30
CA VAL A 120 -18.81 0.46 0.50
C VAL A 120 -20.26 0.81 0.13
N LEU A 121 -20.59 0.87 -1.18
CA LEU A 121 -21.97 1.12 -1.61
C LEU A 121 -22.96 0.04 -1.15
N ASP A 122 -22.54 -1.22 -1.17
CA ASP A 122 -23.41 -2.33 -0.79
C ASP A 122 -23.65 -2.38 0.73
N ASN A 123 -22.67 -1.97 1.54
CA ASN A 123 -22.84 -1.86 2.99
C ASN A 123 -23.72 -0.67 3.40
N ASP A 124 -23.66 0.44 2.65
CA ASP A 124 -24.53 1.58 2.89
C ASP A 124 -26.01 1.25 2.60
N LYS A 125 -26.28 0.55 1.48
CA LYS A 125 -27.63 0.06 1.14
C LYS A 125 -28.22 -0.89 2.19
N LYS A 126 -27.41 -1.82 2.72
CA LYS A 126 -27.84 -2.74 3.78
C LYS A 126 -28.20 -2.01 5.08
N SER A 127 -27.45 -0.96 5.41
CA SER A 127 -27.72 -0.12 6.58
C SER A 127 -29.03 0.66 6.43
N GLN A 128 -29.36 1.14 5.23
CA GLN A 128 -30.64 1.81 4.97
C GLN A 128 -31.84 0.84 4.98
N GLN A 129 -31.69 -0.38 4.44
CA GLN A 129 -32.77 -1.38 4.48
C GLN A 129 -33.11 -1.83 5.90
N LYS A 130 -32.13 -1.90 6.81
CA LYS A 130 -32.36 -2.33 8.20
C LYS A 130 -33.18 -1.31 9.02
N ASN A 131 -33.12 -0.03 8.67
CA ASN A 131 -33.92 1.02 9.32
C ASN A 131 -35.38 1.07 8.83
N LEU A 132 -35.68 0.50 7.66
CA LEU A 132 -37.04 0.43 7.11
C LEU A 132 -37.85 -0.77 7.63
N VAL A 133 -37.20 -1.77 8.23
CA VAL A 133 -37.88 -2.99 8.74
C VAL A 133 -38.22 -2.87 10.24
N ASN A 134 -37.68 -1.88 10.94
CA ASN A 134 -37.91 -1.64 12.37
C ASN A 134 -38.69 -0.34 12.68
N GLY A 135 -39.33 0.26 11.67
CA GLY A 135 -40.15 1.47 11.79
C GLY A 135 -41.64 1.16 11.77
#